data_AF-A0A1I4Z5G7-F1
#
_entry.id   AF-A0A1I4Z5G7-F1
#
_cell.length_a   1.000
_cell.length_b   1.000
_cell.length_c   1.000
_cell.angle_alpha   90.00
_cell.angle_beta   90.00
_cell.angle_gamma   90.00
#
_symmetry.space_group_name_H-M   'P 1'
#
loop_
_entity.id
_entity.type
_entity.pdbx_description
1 polymer ?
#
loop_
_entity_poly.entity_id
_entity_poly.type
_entity_poly.pdbx_seq_one_letter_code
_entity_poly.pdbx_strand_id
1 'polypeptide(L)'
;MRQENWIVRKLRKLLDNKIAAVENAMREGLESASTDYCRFFEWKAAYLYKGELLRGHYRLLRNKVSRTDDVEDLKRYFGDIAMYHRERLAGGRRREAAPTRWRTPAARCRWNARGRC
;
A
#
# COMPACT_ATOMS: atom_id res chain seq x y z
N MET A 1 -13.23 -30.76 -2.98
CA MET A 1 -12.79 -29.63 -2.13
C MET A 1 -11.30 -29.40 -2.37
N ARG A 2 -10.89 -28.22 -2.85
CA ARG A 2 -9.47 -27.91 -3.04
C ARG A 2 -8.88 -27.59 -1.66
N GLN A 3 -7.83 -28.30 -1.24
CA GLN A 3 -7.14 -27.97 0.01
C GLN A 3 -6.52 -26.57 -0.14
N GLU A 4 -6.88 -25.67 0.77
CA GLU A 4 -6.27 -24.34 0.85
C GLU A 4 -4.78 -24.52 1.16
N ASN A 5 -3.91 -23.93 0.33
CA ASN A 5 -2.48 -24.02 0.54
C ASN A 5 -2.11 -23.29 1.84
N TRP A 6 -1.46 -23.99 2.77
CA TRP A 6 -1.14 -23.46 4.11
C TRP A 6 -0.28 -22.19 4.05
N ILE A 7 0.61 -22.07 3.05
CA ILE A 7 1.47 -20.90 2.84
C ILE A 7 0.62 -19.69 2.47
N VAL A 8 -0.32 -19.89 1.54
CA VAL A 8 -1.23 -18.85 1.05
C VAL A 8 -2.13 -18.39 2.19
N ARG A 9 -2.65 -19.31 3.00
CA ARG A 9 -3.44 -18.98 4.20
C ARG A 9 -2.64 -18.15 5.22
N LYS A 10 -1.38 -18.51 5.48
CA LYS A 10 -0.50 -17.76 6.38
C LYS A 10 -0.22 -16.35 5.84
N LEU A 11 0.02 -16.23 4.53
CA LEU A 11 0.24 -14.95 3.86
C LEU A 11 -0.99 -14.05 3.92
N ARG A 12 -2.20 -14.61 3.73
CA ARG A 12 -3.48 -13.91 3.91
C ARG A 12 -3.54 -13.30 5.31
N LYS A 13 -3.40 -14.11 6.36
CA LYS A 13 -3.44 -13.64 7.75
C LYS A 13 -2.38 -12.57 8.05
N LEU A 14 -1.17 -12.71 7.51
CA LEU A 14 -0.12 -11.71 7.66
C LEU A 14 -0.52 -10.35 7.04
N LEU A 15 -1.08 -10.36 5.84
CA LEU A 15 -1.53 -9.15 5.15
C LEU A 15 -2.69 -8.47 5.90
N ASP A 16 -3.64 -9.24 6.42
CA ASP A 16 -4.76 -8.69 7.22
C ASP A 16 -4.21 -7.98 8.48
N ASN A 17 -3.28 -8.63 9.18
CA ASN A 17 -2.64 -8.05 10.36
C ASN A 17 -1.88 -6.75 10.02
N LYS A 18 -1.20 -6.69 8.87
CA LYS A 18 -0.48 -5.50 8.43
C LYS A 18 -1.42 -4.36 8.05
N ILE A 19 -2.53 -4.67 7.38
CA ILE A 19 -3.57 -3.69 7.05
C ILE A 19 -4.16 -3.11 8.34
N ALA A 20 -4.57 -3.97 9.26
CA ALA A 20 -5.15 -3.55 10.54
C ALA A 20 -4.19 -2.70 11.38
N ALA A 21 -2.91 -3.07 11.44
CA ALA A 21 -1.91 -2.30 12.17
C ALA A 21 -1.71 -0.90 11.59
N VAL A 22 -1.65 -0.77 10.26
CA VAL A 22 -1.52 0.53 9.59
C VAL A 22 -2.79 1.36 9.78
N GLU A 23 -3.98 0.76 9.63
CA GLU A 23 -5.24 1.47 9.82
C GLU A 23 -5.42 1.96 11.26
N ASN A 24 -5.00 1.18 12.25
CA ASN A 24 -5.00 1.62 13.65
C ASN A 24 -4.06 2.82 13.89
N ALA A 25 -2.82 2.72 13.42
CA ALA A 25 -1.85 3.81 13.55
C ALA A 25 -2.31 5.09 12.82
N MET A 26 -3.03 4.93 11.69
CA MET A 26 -3.60 6.05 10.96
C MET A 26 -4.74 6.71 11.74
N ARG A 27 -5.63 5.93 12.35
CA ARG A 27 -6.71 6.44 13.21
C ARG A 27 -6.15 7.25 14.38
N GLU A 28 -5.19 6.70 15.12
CA GLU A 28 -4.52 7.41 16.22
C GLU A 28 -3.85 8.72 15.76
N GLY A 29 -3.21 8.69 14.58
CA GLY A 29 -2.61 9.86 13.97
C GLY A 29 -3.62 10.96 13.61
N LEU A 30 -4.80 10.58 13.10
CA LEU A 30 -5.87 11.50 12.75
C LEU A 30 -6.57 12.10 13.97
N GLU A 31 -6.79 11.31 15.03
CA GLU A 31 -7.33 11.81 16.30
C GLU A 31 -6.41 12.86 16.94
N SER A 32 -5.08 12.70 16.80
CA SER A 32 -4.14 13.73 17.27
C SER A 32 -4.17 15.02 16.42
N ALA A 33 -4.57 14.91 15.14
CA ALA A 33 -4.62 16.03 14.21
C ALA A 33 -5.73 17.04 14.52
N SER A 34 -6.86 16.57 15.07
CA SER A 34 -7.98 17.43 15.44
C SER A 34 -7.69 18.34 16.63
N THR A 35 -6.56 18.15 17.30
CA THR A 35 -6.20 18.86 18.55
C THR A 35 -5.12 19.92 18.33
N ASP A 36 -4.12 19.67 17.48
CA ASP A 36 -3.02 20.59 17.20
C ASP A 36 -2.48 20.41 15.77
N TYR A 37 -2.84 21.33 14.88
CA TYR A 37 -2.50 21.25 13.46
C TYR A 37 -1.00 21.46 13.18
N CYS A 38 -0.31 22.31 13.94
CA CYS A 38 1.13 22.54 13.73
C CYS A 38 1.91 21.28 14.10
N ARG A 39 1.62 20.73 15.28
CA ARG A 39 2.24 19.50 15.77
C ARG A 39 1.93 18.29 14.90
N PHE A 40 0.75 18.26 14.28
CA PHE A 40 0.39 17.25 13.29
C PHE A 40 1.31 17.27 12.05
N PHE A 41 1.54 18.44 11.45
CA PHE A 41 2.39 18.53 10.26
C PHE A 41 3.87 18.30 10.58
N GLU A 42 4.33 18.68 11.79
CA GLU A 42 5.70 18.42 12.24
C GLU A 42 5.96 16.93 12.48
N TRP A 43 5.05 16.21 13.15
CA TRP A 43 5.35 14.88 13.69
C TRP A 43 4.53 13.73 13.10
N LYS A 44 3.37 13.99 12.49
CA LYS A 44 2.40 12.93 12.11
C LYS A 44 2.08 12.87 10.62
N ALA A 45 2.18 13.98 9.88
CA ALA A 45 1.82 14.03 8.46
C ALA A 45 2.64 13.05 7.60
N ALA A 46 3.95 12.98 7.79
CA ALA A 46 4.82 12.04 7.07
C ALA A 46 4.47 10.57 7.38
N TYR A 47 4.12 10.25 8.63
CA TYR A 47 3.71 8.92 9.04
C TYR A 47 2.37 8.53 8.41
N LEU A 48 1.40 9.45 8.34
CA LEU A 48 0.12 9.18 7.69
C LEU A 48 0.25 9.02 6.18
N TYR A 49 1.09 9.83 5.53
CA TYR A 49 1.38 9.66 4.10
C TYR A 49 1.99 8.28 3.82
N LYS A 50 3.00 7.88 4.61
CA LYS A 50 3.60 6.55 4.52
C LYS A 50 2.59 5.45 4.83
N GLY A 51 1.73 5.67 5.83
CA GLY A 51 0.65 4.78 6.23
C GLY A 51 -0.33 4.52 5.10
N GLU A 52 -0.87 5.55 4.47
CA GLU A 52 -1.84 5.39 3.37
C GLU A 52 -1.20 4.69 2.17
N LEU A 53 0.06 5.03 1.85
CA LEU A 53 0.80 4.33 0.81
C LEU A 53 0.92 2.84 1.13
N LEU A 54 1.38 2.48 2.34
CA LEU A 54 1.52 1.08 2.76
C LEU A 54 0.16 0.35 2.78
N ARG A 55 -0.89 0.99 3.28
CA ARG A 55 -2.27 0.46 3.30
C ARG A 55 -2.72 0.08 1.90
N GLY A 56 -2.52 0.98 0.92
CA GLY A 56 -2.85 0.74 -0.48
C GLY A 56 -2.09 -0.47 -1.06
N HIS A 57 -0.79 -0.56 -0.80
CA HIS A 57 0.02 -1.68 -1.26
C HIS A 57 -0.41 -3.00 -0.61
N TYR A 58 -0.62 -3.05 0.70
CA TYR A 58 -1.06 -4.27 1.37
C TYR A 58 -2.43 -4.75 0.88
N ARG A 59 -3.38 -3.84 0.62
CA ARG A 59 -4.68 -4.20 0.05
C ARG A 59 -4.55 -4.77 -1.37
N LEU A 60 -3.68 -4.20 -2.20
CA LEU A 60 -3.42 -4.69 -3.54
C LEU A 60 -2.81 -6.10 -3.53
N LEU A 61 -1.82 -6.32 -2.65
CA LEU A 61 -1.24 -7.64 -2.43
C LEU A 61 -2.29 -8.63 -1.91
N ARG A 62 -3.11 -8.21 -0.94
CA ARG A 62 -4.17 -9.07 -0.40
C ARG A 62 -5.17 -9.46 -1.49
N ASN A 63 -5.62 -8.52 -2.32
CA ASN A 63 -6.52 -8.82 -3.42
C ASN A 63 -5.92 -9.85 -4.40
N LYS A 64 -4.61 -9.79 -4.69
CA LYS A 64 -3.94 -10.79 -5.51
C LYS A 64 -3.91 -12.17 -4.84
N VAL A 65 -3.54 -12.24 -3.56
CA VAL A 65 -3.46 -13.48 -2.77
C VAL A 65 -4.84 -14.12 -2.54
N SER A 66 -5.92 -13.35 -2.50
CA SER A 66 -7.29 -13.88 -2.42
C SER A 66 -7.75 -14.56 -3.71
N ARG A 67 -7.11 -14.30 -4.86
CA ARG A 67 -7.53 -14.78 -6.18
C ARG A 67 -6.78 -16.02 -6.66
N THR A 68 -5.78 -16.48 -5.91
CA THR A 68 -4.96 -17.64 -6.29
C THR A 68 -4.49 -18.41 -5.06
N ASP A 69 -4.38 -19.73 -5.23
CA ASP A 69 -3.70 -20.63 -4.29
C ASP A 69 -2.39 -21.20 -4.90
N ASP A 70 -2.03 -20.75 -6.11
CA ASP A 70 -0.80 -21.12 -6.79
C ASP A 70 0.37 -20.28 -6.26
N VAL A 71 1.31 -20.97 -5.60
CA VAL A 71 2.49 -20.36 -4.99
C VAL A 71 3.47 -19.85 -6.04
N GLU A 72 3.60 -20.49 -7.19
CA GLU A 72 4.53 -20.06 -8.23
C GLU A 72 4.02 -18.80 -8.95
N ASP A 73 2.71 -18.67 -9.19
CA ASP A 73 2.12 -17.41 -9.67
C ASP A 73 2.39 -16.26 -8.68
N LEU A 74 2.29 -16.52 -7.37
CA LEU A 74 2.59 -15.54 -6.34
C LEU A 74 4.08 -15.18 -6.30
N LYS A 75 4.99 -16.15 -6.38
CA LYS A 75 6.45 -15.88 -6.43
C LYS A 75 6.81 -15.03 -7.62
N ARG A 76 6.34 -15.39 -8.83
CA ARG A 76 6.55 -14.60 -10.05
C ARG A 76 6.01 -13.19 -9.87
N TYR A 77 4.78 -13.06 -9.37
CA TYR A 77 4.15 -11.78 -9.11
C TYR A 77 4.95 -10.86 -8.18
N PHE A 78 5.44 -11.38 -7.06
CA PHE A 78 6.28 -10.62 -6.14
C PHE A 78 7.65 -10.31 -6.73
N GLY A 79 8.20 -11.23 -7.52
CA GLY A 79 9.43 -11.02 -8.29
C GLY A 79 9.32 -9.85 -9.26
N ASP A 80 8.24 -9.78 -10.04
CA ASP A 80 7.99 -8.69 -10.99
C ASP A 80 7.90 -7.32 -10.29
N ILE A 81 7.22 -7.27 -9.13
CA ILE A 81 7.13 -6.04 -8.32
C ILE A 81 8.52 -5.62 -7.83
N ALA A 82 9.30 -6.56 -7.27
CA ALA A 82 10.64 -6.27 -6.75
C ALA A 82 11.58 -5.81 -7.87
N MET A 83 11.50 -6.45 -9.04
CA MET A 83 12.26 -6.08 -10.24
C MET A 83 11.91 -4.68 -10.72
N TYR A 84 10.61 -4.37 -10.90
CA TYR A 84 10.15 -3.04 -11.29
C TYR A 84 10.68 -1.95 -10.36
N HIS A 85 10.63 -2.16 -9.05
CA HIS A 85 11.16 -1.19 -8.09
C HIS A 85 12.69 -1.09 -8.14
N ARG A 86 13.40 -2.21 -8.31
CA ARG A 86 14.86 -2.21 -8.48
C ARG A 86 15.27 -1.42 -9.71
N GLU A 87 14.64 -1.66 -10.86
CA GLU A 87 14.90 -0.95 -12.12
C GLU A 87 14.58 0.54 -11.99
N ARG A 88 13.47 0.89 -11.34
CA ARG A 88 13.08 2.29 -11.13
C ARG A 88 14.01 3.04 -10.18
N LEU A 89 14.61 2.34 -9.21
CA LEU A 89 15.62 2.90 -8.29
C LEU A 89 17.00 3.00 -8.94
N ALA A 90 17.35 2.04 -9.80
CA ALA A 90 18.63 2.00 -10.51
C ALA A 90 18.68 2.94 -11.73
N GLY A 91 17.54 3.18 -12.38
CA GLY A 91 17.43 3.99 -13.59
C GLY A 91 16.57 5.23 -13.36
N GLY A 92 17.21 6.35 -13.01
CA GLY A 92 16.57 7.66 -13.08
C GLY A 92 16.04 7.93 -14.49
N ARG A 93 14.72 7.77 -14.67
CA ARG A 93 13.94 7.99 -15.91
C ARG A 93 14.32 7.09 -17.11
N ARG A 94 13.54 6.04 -17.31
CA ARG A 94 12.93 5.77 -18.64
C ARG A 94 11.41 5.76 -18.48
N ARG A 95 10.75 6.63 -19.25
CA ARG A 95 9.29 6.62 -19.44
C ARG A 95 8.95 5.34 -20.19
N GLU A 96 8.57 4.30 -19.46
CA GLU A 96 7.67 3.28 -19.99
C GLU A 96 6.37 3.37 -19.20
N ALA A 97 5.27 3.50 -19.94
CA ALA A 97 3.95 3.55 -19.37
C ALA A 97 3.73 2.28 -18.54
N ALA A 98 3.43 2.44 -17.25
CA ALA A 98 3.11 1.33 -16.37
C ALA A 98 2.08 0.41 -17.05
N PRO A 99 2.22 -0.93 -16.98
CA PRO A 99 1.21 -1.85 -17.46
C PRO A 99 -0.12 -1.42 -16.87
N THR A 100 -1.18 -1.35 -17.69
CA THR A 100 -2.51 -0.84 -17.32
C THR A 100 -3.07 -1.46 -16.03
N ARG A 101 -2.53 -2.62 -15.64
CA ARG A 101 -2.82 -3.37 -14.42
C ARG A 101 -2.36 -2.71 -13.10
N TRP A 102 -1.38 -1.81 -13.13
CA TRP A 102 -0.77 -1.20 -11.92
C TRP A 102 -1.09 0.27 -11.72
N ARG A 103 -2.12 0.81 -12.38
CA ARG A 103 -2.59 2.17 -12.07
C ARG A 103 -3.23 2.21 -10.69
N THR A 104 -2.44 2.59 -9.69
CA THR A 104 -2.97 3.20 -8.48
C THR A 104 -3.67 4.50 -8.91
N PRO A 105 -4.91 4.79 -8.47
CA PRO A 105 -5.50 6.08 -8.75
C PRO A 105 -4.58 7.14 -8.16
N ALA A 106 -4.03 8.00 -9.01
CA ALA A 106 -3.42 9.23 -8.53
C ALA A 106 -4.55 10.01 -7.85
N ALA A 107 -4.61 9.95 -6.52
CA ALA A 107 -5.41 10.88 -5.74
C ALA A 107 -4.91 12.28 -6.09
N ARG A 108 -5.63 12.95 -6.98
CA ARG A 108 -5.34 14.30 -7.44
C ARG A 108 -5.77 15.25 -6.33
N CYS A 109 -5.09 15.21 -5.19
CA CYS A 109 -5.30 16.18 -4.12
C CYS A 109 -4.71 17.52 -4.57
N ARG A 110 -5.55 18.36 -5.18
CA ARG A 110 -5.26 19.76 -5.41
C ARG A 110 -5.60 20.50 -4.11
N TRP A 111 -4.60 20.77 -3.28
CA TRP A 111 -4.75 21.63 -2.12
C TRP A 111 -5.09 23.05 -2.61
N ASN A 112 -6.33 23.49 -2.39
CA ASN A 112 -6.67 24.91 -2.43
C ASN A 112 -6.76 25.42 -0.99
N ALA A 113 -6.40 26.69 -0.78
CA ALA A 113 -6.26 27.37 0.51
C ALA A 113 -7.54 27.44 1.41
N ARG A 114 -8.59 26.69 1.09
CA ARG A 114 -9.86 26.64 1.85
C ARG A 114 -10.19 25.28 2.45
N GLY A 115 -9.23 24.35 2.49
CA GLY A 115 -9.26 23.17 3.39
C GLY A 115 -10.57 22.38 3.42
N ARG A 116 -11.04 21.86 2.28
CA ARG A 116 -12.10 20.83 2.27
C ARG A 116 -11.79 19.74 1.26
N CYS A 117 -11.89 18.50 1.72
CA CYS A 117 -12.09 17.31 0.89
C CYS A 117 -13.56 17.19 0.52
#